data_AF-A0A368BVB2-F1
#
_entry.id   AF-A0A368BVB2-F1
#
_cell.length_a   1.000
_cell.length_b   1.000
_cell.length_c   1.000
_cell.angle_alpha   90.00
_cell.angle_beta   90.00
_cell.angle_gamma   90.00
#
_symmetry.space_group_name_H-M   'P 1'
#
loop_
_entity.id
_entity.type
_entity.pdbx_description
1 polymer ?
#
loop_
_entity_poly.entity_id
_entity_poly.type
_entity_poly.pdbx_seq_one_letter_code
_entity_poly.pdbx_strand_id
1 'polypeptide(L)' 'PSDVSYVVCGNEGILKAIMKVRNESNGTSMDISIVDHFVINDSGKIISGRAFWDQNSISSN' A
#
# COMPACT_ATOMS: atom_id res chain seq x y z
N PRO A 1 6.14 11.20 -6.86
CA PRO A 1 5.23 10.22 -7.48
C PRO A 1 3.80 10.77 -7.45
N SER A 2 3.13 10.88 -8.60
CA SER A 2 1.82 11.56 -8.72
C SER A 2 0.64 10.81 -8.08
N ASP A 3 0.79 9.51 -7.82
CA ASP A 3 -0.34 8.61 -7.50
C ASP A 3 -0.33 8.14 -6.04
N VAL A 4 0.29 8.92 -5.15
CA VAL A 4 0.37 8.63 -3.71
C VAL A 4 -0.38 9.72 -2.96
N SER A 5 -1.36 9.30 -2.15
CA SER A 5 -2.04 10.19 -1.20
C SER A 5 -2.00 9.59 0.19
N TYR A 6 -1.87 10.42 1.22
CA TYR A 6 -1.88 9.96 2.59
C TYR A 6 -2.56 10.96 3.51
N VAL A 7 -3.06 10.44 4.63
CA VAL A 7 -3.55 11.23 5.76
C VAL A 7 -2.97 10.64 7.04
N VAL A 8 -2.61 11.52 7.97
CA VAL A 8 -2.04 11.13 9.27
C VAL A 8 -2.90 11.76 10.36
N CYS A 9 -3.19 10.98 11.41
CA CYS A 9 -3.93 11.43 12.58
C CYS A 9 -3.35 10.79 13.83
N GLY A 10 -2.67 11.59 14.66
CA GLY A 10 -1.97 11.08 15.84
C GLY A 10 -0.87 10.09 15.46
N ASN A 11 -0.94 8.89 16.01
CA ASN A 11 0.02 7.82 15.76
C ASN A 11 -0.41 6.86 14.64
N GLU A 12 -1.44 7.23 13.87
CA GLU A 12 -1.96 6.43 12.76
C GLU A 12 -1.78 7.14 11.42
N GLY A 13 -1.55 6.35 10.36
CA GLY A 13 -1.44 6.83 8.99
C GLY A 13 -2.25 5.96 8.03
N ILE A 14 -2.94 6.60 7.09
CA ILE A 14 -3.59 5.94 5.96
C ILE A 14 -2.86 6.36 4.68
N LEU A 15 -2.39 5.40 3.90
CA LEU A 15 -1.72 5.59 2.62
C LEU A 15 -2.58 4.98 1.52
N LYS A 16 -2.79 5.69 0.41
CA LYS A 16 -3.35 5.15 -0.82
C LYS A 16 -2.30 5.23 -1.91
N ALA A 17 -2.04 4.11 -2.57
CA ALA A 17 -1.02 4.00 -3.59
C ALA A 17 -1.34 2.88 -4.59
N ILE A 18 -0.62 2.85 -5.71
CA ILE A 18 -0.57 1.70 -6.61
C ILE A 18 0.68 0.88 -6.31
N MET A 19 0.51 -0.34 -5.78
CA MET A 19 1.58 -1.32 -5.60
C MET A 19 1.84 -2.05 -6.93
N LYS A 20 3.11 -2.09 -7.35
CA LYS A 20 3.53 -2.74 -8.59
C LYS A 20 4.23 -4.05 -8.25
N VAL A 21 3.54 -5.17 -8.46
CA VAL A 21 4.08 -6.52 -8.30
C VAL A 21 4.55 -7.03 -9.67
N ARG A 22 5.80 -7.51 -9.74
CA ARG A 22 6.43 -7.98 -10.98
C ARG A 22 7.03 -9.35 -10.73
N ASN A 23 6.70 -10.31 -11.60
CA ASN A 23 7.30 -11.63 -11.57
C ASN A 23 8.31 -11.75 -12.72
N GLU A 24 9.60 -11.64 -12.38
CA GLU A 24 10.68 -11.67 -13.36
C GLU A 24 10.86 -13.05 -14.00
N SER A 25 10.41 -14.13 -13.35
CA SER A 25 10.60 -15.50 -13.84
C SER A 25 9.73 -15.84 -15.06
N ASN A 26 8.59 -15.16 -15.21
CA ASN A 26 7.62 -15.45 -16.28
C ASN A 26 7.05 -14.18 -16.93
N GLY A 27 7.55 -13.00 -16.59
CA GLY A 27 7.14 -11.73 -17.17
C GLY A 27 5.76 -11.23 -16.76
N THR A 28 5.05 -11.93 -15.86
CA THR A 28 3.71 -11.51 -15.42
C THR A 28 3.77 -10.32 -14.45
N SER A 29 2.74 -9.48 -14.48
CA SER A 29 2.71 -8.26 -13.68
C SER A 29 1.31 -7.93 -13.16
N MET A 30 1.28 -7.26 -12.00
CA MET A 30 0.05 -6.74 -11.43
C MET A 30 0.30 -5.34 -10.85
N ASP A 31 -0.62 -4.43 -11.14
CA ASP A 31 -0.75 -3.15 -10.48
C ASP A 31 -1.96 -3.23 -9.55
N ILE A 32 -1.75 -3.03 -8.26
CA ILE A 32 -2.74 -3.20 -7.20
C ILE A 32 -2.98 -1.85 -6.55
N SER A 33 -4.19 -1.32 -6.64
CA SER A 33 -4.60 -0.16 -5.85
C SER A 33 -4.80 -0.59 -4.41
N ILE A 34 -3.97 -0.09 -3.50
CA ILE A 34 -3.98 -0.44 -2.08
C ILE A 34 -4.41 0.74 -1.22
N VAL A 35 -5.01 0.43 -0.08
CA VAL A 35 -5.10 1.32 1.08
C VAL A 35 -4.34 0.66 2.22
N ASP A 36 -3.28 1.30 2.72
CA ASP A 36 -2.53 0.84 3.87
C ASP A 36 -2.91 1.63 5.11
N HIS A 37 -3.07 0.92 6.23
CA HIS A 37 -3.15 1.50 7.57
C HIS A 37 -1.89 1.17 8.36
N PHE A 38 -1.25 2.20 8.90
CA PHE A 38 -0.08 2.08 9.74
C PHE A 38 -0.36 2.62 11.15
N VAL A 39 0.20 1.95 12.16
CA VAL A 39 0.27 2.45 13.54
C VAL A 39 1.74 2.60 13.91
N ILE A 40 2.10 3.76 14.44
CA ILE A 40 3.45 4.13 14.87
C ILE A 40 3.48 4.20 16.41
N ASN A 41 4.58 3.80 17.04
CA ASN A 41 4.77 3.98 18.48
C ASN A 41 5.51 5.29 18.80
N ASP A 42 5.64 5.60 20.08
CA ASP A 42 6.31 6.84 20.55
C ASP A 42 7.80 6.93 20.17
N SER A 43 8.43 5.81 19.80
CA SER A 43 9.80 5.76 19.28
C SER A 43 9.88 5.94 17.76
N GLY A 44 8.77 6.30 17.11
CA GLY A 44 8.69 6.50 15.65
C GLY A 44 8.80 5.21 14.83
N LYS A 45 8.51 4.04 15.43
CA LYS A 45 8.54 2.74 14.74
C LYS A 45 7.14 2.30 14.36
N ILE A 46 6.98 1.77 13.15
CA ILE A 46 5.76 1.09 12.74
C ILE A 46 5.60 -0.17 13.59
N ILE A 47 4.48 -0.29 14.29
CA ILE A 47 4.11 -1.45 15.11
C ILE A 47 2.94 -2.25 14.53
N SER A 48 2.23 -1.68 13.58
CA SER A 48 1.20 -2.37 12.80
C SER A 48 1.19 -1.82 11.37
N GLY A 49 1.11 -2.71 10.40
CA GLY A 49 0.88 -2.39 9.00
C GLY A 49 -0.18 -3.35 8.45
N ARG A 50 -1.23 -2.82 7.84
CA ARG A 50 -2.31 -3.61 7.23
C ARG A 50 -2.62 -3.01 5.87
N ALA A 51 -2.50 -3.84 4.84
CA ALA A 51 -2.85 -3.49 3.47
C ALA A 51 -4.24 -4.03 3.13
N PHE A 52 -5.06 -3.20 2.49
CA PHE A 52 -6.42 -3.53 2.07
C PHE A 52 -6.53 -3.33 0.56
N TRP A 53 -7.05 -4.35 -0.13
CA TRP A 53 -7.40 -4.33 -1.55
C TRP A 53 -8.52 -5.34 -1.81
N ASP A 54 -9.18 -5.23 -2.96
CA ASP A 54 -10.15 -6.21 -3.44
C ASP A 54 -9.81 -6.66 -4.88
N GLN A 55 -10.59 -7.59 -5.40
CA GLN A 55 -10.39 -8.13 -6.75
C GLN A 55 -10.51 -7.05 -7.85
N ASN A 56 -11.35 -6.03 -7.64
CA ASN A 56 -11.56 -4.96 -8.61
C ASN A 56 -10.43 -3.92 -8.59
N SER A 57 -9.58 -3.96 -7.56
CA SER A 57 -8.44 -3.08 -7.38
C SER A 57 -7.17 -3.58 -8.09
N ILE A 58 -7.24 -4.72 -8.79
CA ILE A 58 -6.10 -5.37 -9.45
C ILE A 58 -6.21 -5.19 -10.96
N SER A 59 -5.17 -4.63 -11.57
CA SER A 59 -4.97 -4.61 -13.02
C SER A 59 -3.78 -5.51 -13.37
N SER A 60 -4.01 -6.57 -14.13
CA SER A 60 -2.97 -7.54 -14.54
C SER A 60 -2.63 -7.39 -16.01
N ASN A 61 -1.32 -7.47 -16.32
CA ASN A 61 -0.80 -7.64 -17.68
C ASN A 61 0.17 -8.82 -17.72
#